data_AF-A0A7S9C0Z7-F1
#
_entry.id   AF-A0A7S9C0Z7-F1
#
_cell.length_a   1.000
_cell.length_b   1.000
_cell.length_c   1.000
_cell.angle_alpha   90.00
_cell.angle_beta   90.00
_cell.angle_gamma   90.00
#
_symmetry.space_group_name_H-M   'P 1'
#
loop_
_entity.id
_entity.type
_entity.pdbx_description
1 polymer ?
#
loop_
_entity_poly.entity_id
_entity_poly.type
_entity_poly.pdbx_seq_one_letter_code
_entity_poly.pdbx_strand_id
1 'polypeptide(L)' 'LAREGNEIIREASKWSPELAAACEVWKAIKFEFETIDTL' A
#
# COMPACT_ATOMS: atom_id res chain seq x y z
N LEU A 1 -2.20 14.18 -6.31
CA LEU A 1 -1.50 13.05 -6.97
C LEU A 1 -1.72 11.70 -6.29
N ALA A 2 -1.68 11.56 -4.97
CA ALA A 2 -1.82 10.25 -4.29
C ALA A 2 -3.25 9.64 -4.27
N ARG A 3 -4.28 10.36 -4.73
CA ARG A 3 -5.67 9.85 -4.79
C ARG A 3 -5.89 8.89 -5.95
N GLU A 4 -5.38 9.25 -7.14
CA GLU A 4 -5.52 8.44 -8.36
C GLU A 4 -4.78 7.10 -8.22
N GLY A 5 -3.60 7.09 -7.59
CA GLY A 5 -2.85 5.86 -7.35
C GLY A 5 -3.61 4.83 -6.50
N ASN A 6 -4.35 5.28 -5.48
CA ASN A 6 -5.16 4.39 -4.64
C ASN A 6 -6.36 3.81 -5.37
N GLU A 7 -6.99 4.57 -6.28
CA GLU A 7 -8.10 4.08 -7.08
C GLU A 7 -7.64 3.02 -8.10
N ILE A 8 -6.46 3.21 -8.71
CA ILE A 8 -5.88 2.26 -9.67
C ILE A 8 -5.55 0.92 -9.00
N ILE A 9 -4.90 0.94 -7.84
CA ILE A 9 -4.56 -0.29 -7.10
C ILE A 9 -5.85 -1.02 -6.66
N ARG A 10 -6.90 -0.28 -6.31
CA ARG A 10 -8.19 -0.85 -5.91
C ARG A 10 -8.95 -1.48 -7.08
N GLU A 11 -8.92 -0.87 -8.27
CA GLU A 11 -9.52 -1.46 -9.48
C GLU A 11 -8.73 -2.69 -9.96
N ALA A 12 -7.40 -2.64 -9.94
CA ALA A 12 -6.56 -3.78 -10.31
C ALA A 12 -6.75 -4.99 -9.36
N SER A 13 -6.97 -4.72 -8.07
CA SER A 13 -7.22 -5.77 -7.07
C SER A 13 -8.54 -6.52 -7.26
N LYS A 14 -9.48 -6.01 -8.08
CA LYS A 14 -10.72 -6.73 -8.43
C LYS A 14 -10.48 -7.87 -9.43
N TRP A 15 -9.41 -7.78 -10.21
CA TRP A 15 -9.13 -8.70 -11.33
C TRP A 15 -7.93 -9.62 -11.07
N SER A 16 -7.11 -9.34 -10.06
CA SER A 16 -5.99 -10.21 -9.64
C SER A 16 -6.12 -10.62 -8.17
N PRO A 17 -6.45 -11.90 -7.90
CA PRO A 17 -6.50 -12.42 -6.54
C PRO A 17 -5.12 -12.38 -5.84
N GLU A 18 -4.02 -12.45 -6.59
CA GLU A 18 -2.66 -12.32 -6.07
C GLU A 18 -2.36 -10.90 -5.58
N LEU A 19 -2.84 -9.88 -6.31
CA LEU A 19 -2.70 -8.48 -5.91
C LEU A 19 -3.54 -8.18 -4.66
N ALA A 20 -4.75 -8.72 -4.57
CA ALA A 20 -5.57 -8.59 -3.37
C ALA A 20 -4.90 -9.23 -2.15
N ALA A 21 -4.35 -10.44 -2.30
CA ALA A 21 -3.60 -11.11 -1.23
C ALA A 21 -2.34 -10.32 -0.83
N ALA A 22 -1.61 -9.76 -1.80
CA ALA A 22 -0.48 -8.88 -1.52
C ALA A 22 -0.93 -7.62 -0.76
N CYS A 23 -1.94 -6.88 -1.22
CA CYS A 23 -2.44 -5.68 -0.53
C CYS A 23 -2.86 -5.97 0.92
N GLU A 24 -3.45 -7.14 1.18
CA GLU A 24 -3.86 -7.58 2.52
C GLU A 24 -2.69 -7.95 3.44
N VAL A 25 -1.59 -8.48 2.89
CA VAL A 25 -0.35 -8.76 3.63
C VAL A 25 0.42 -7.48 3.92
N TRP A 26 0.57 -6.63 2.90
CA TRP A 26 1.39 -5.42 2.97
C TRP A 26 0.73 -4.28 3.77
N LYS A 27 -0.61 -4.20 3.87
CA LYS A 27 -1.29 -3.19 4.71
C LYS A 27 -0.97 -3.29 6.21
N ALA A 28 -0.58 -4.48 6.67
CA ALA A 28 -0.23 -4.74 8.06
C ALA A 28 1.22 -4.37 8.38
N ILE A 29 2.04 -4.14 7.35
CA ILE A 29 3.47 -3.83 7.47
C ILE A 29 3.62 -2.32 7.46
N LYS A 30 3.76 -1.74 8.65
CA LYS A 30 4.11 -0.33 8.84
C LYS A 30 5.42 -0.24 9.60
N PHE A 31 6.37 0.49 9.03
CA PHE A 31 7.64 0.80 9.69
C PHE A 31 7.50 2.18 10.34
N GLU A 32 6.97 2.21 11.57
CA GLU A 32 6.91 3.41 12.39
C GLU A 32 8.17 3.50 13.24
N PHE A 33 9.23 4.06 12.65
CA PHE A 33 10.49 4.32 13.34
C PHE A 33 10.79 5.82 13.28
N GLU A 34 11.34 6.36 14.35
CA GLU A 34 11.84 7.74 14.35
C GLU A 34 12.98 7.84 13.33
N THR A 35 12.93 8.88 12.50
CA THR A 35 13.99 9.17 11.54
C THR A 35 15.24 9.61 12.30
N ILE A 36 16.36 8.92 12.11
CA ILE A 36 17.65 9.27 12.76
C ILE A 36 18.12 10.68 12.37
N ASP A 37 17.67 11.18 11.22
CA ASP A 37 17.94 12.54 10.75
C ASP A 37 16.76 13.45 11.12
N THR A 38 16.76 13.94 12.36
CA THR A 38 15.91 15.05 12.81
C THR A 38 16.70 16.36 12.70
N LEU A 39 16.22 17.29 11.87
CA LEU A 39 16.75 18.66 11.75
C LEU A 39 16.57 19.48 13.03
#